data_AF-A0A382N9I4-F1
#
_entry.id   AF-A0A382N9I4-F1
#
_cell.length_a   1.000
_cell.length_b   1.000
_cell.length_c   1.000
_cell.angle_alpha   90.00
_cell.angle_beta   90.00
_cell.angle_gamma   90.00
#
_symmetry.space_group_name_H-M   'P 1'
#
loop_
_entity.id
_entity.type
_entity.pdbx_description
1 polymer ?
#
loop_
_entity_poly.entity_id
_entity_poly.type
_entity_poly.pdbx_seq_one_letter_code
_entity_poly.pdbx_strand_id
1 'polypeptide(L)'
;MTTFRITFIALTLSLASAFGQSQLPPLEKSVEDKSTGLNVPPGFEVDLVYKVDKRKYGSWIAMTFDDKGRLAVSDQGRAGTFSIEIPKPGEAFDESKIKKLNVKSSQWGMLHAFGHLYMMGNRSLNRAKVLANGDLGPTEFLAE
;
A
#
# COMPACT_ATOMS: atom_id res chain seq x y z
N MET A 1 28.21 18.53 52.30
CA MET A 1 28.45 18.69 50.84
C MET A 1 27.77 17.60 49.97
N THR A 2 26.89 16.76 50.51
CA THR A 2 26.30 15.61 49.78
C THR A 2 24.78 15.69 49.57
N THR A 3 24.06 16.53 50.32
CA THR A 3 22.60 16.68 50.22
C THR A 3 22.13 17.63 49.11
N PHE A 4 22.97 18.59 48.69
CA PHE A 4 22.62 19.57 47.65
C PHE A 4 22.62 19.01 46.21
N ARG A 5 23.27 17.86 45.98
CA ARG A 5 23.40 17.24 44.64
C ARG A 5 22.21 16.34 44.26
N ILE A 6 21.43 15.86 45.23
CA ILE A 6 20.32 14.92 44.98
C ILE A 6 19.03 15.69 44.61
N THR A 7 18.82 16.88 45.17
CA THR A 7 17.63 17.71 44.89
C THR A 7 17.60 18.26 43.47
N PHE A 8 18.76 18.46 42.83
CA PHE A 8 18.85 18.98 41.47
C PHE A 8 18.47 17.95 40.38
N ILE A 9 18.68 16.64 40.63
CA ILE A 9 18.37 15.58 39.66
C ILE A 9 16.86 15.27 39.62
N ALA A 10 16.16 15.39 40.75
CA ALA A 10 14.71 15.18 40.83
C ALA A 10 13.94 16.28 40.08
N LEU A 11 14.42 17.52 40.08
CA LEU A 11 13.75 18.65 39.43
C LEU A 11 13.86 18.60 37.89
N THR A 12 14.95 18.04 37.36
CA THR A 12 15.17 17.90 35.91
C THR A 12 14.33 16.78 35.28
N LEU A 13 14.00 15.73 36.02
CA LEU A 13 13.20 14.61 35.50
C LEU A 13 11.70 14.97 35.37
N SER A 14 11.18 15.85 36.24
CA SER A 14 9.81 16.36 36.16
C SER A 14 9.57 17.35 35.02
N LEU A 15 10.62 18.05 34.55
CA LEU A 15 10.50 18.99 33.43
C LEU A 15 10.41 18.27 32.08
N ALA A 16 11.04 17.10 31.93
CA ALA A 16 10.99 16.32 30.70
C ALA A 16 9.59 15.78 30.39
N SER A 17 8.78 15.48 31.41
CA SER A 17 7.39 15.04 31.24
C SER A 17 6.44 16.14 30.78
N ALA A 18 6.73 17.42 31.05
CA ALA A 18 5.87 18.54 30.66
C ALA A 18 5.99 18.91 29.17
N PHE A 19 7.11 18.57 28.52
CA PHE A 19 7.34 18.82 27.09
C PHE A 19 7.14 17.57 26.22
N GLY A 20 6.89 16.41 26.82
CA GLY A 20 6.72 15.12 26.13
C GLY A 20 5.29 14.76 25.75
N GLN A 21 4.28 15.56 26.13
CA GLN A 21 2.89 15.30 25.73
C GLN A 21 2.62 15.92 24.36
N SER A 22 2.96 15.17 23.31
CA SER A 22 2.37 15.39 21.98
C SER A 22 0.87 15.11 22.08
N GLN A 23 0.07 16.11 22.44
CA GLN A 23 -1.37 16.05 22.22
C GLN A 23 -1.58 16.10 20.71
N LEU A 24 -2.05 14.98 20.15
CA LEU A 24 -2.53 15.00 18.77
C LEU A 24 -3.59 16.10 18.68
N PRO A 25 -3.59 16.92 17.61
CA PRO A 25 -4.67 17.86 17.39
C PRO A 25 -6.00 17.10 17.41
N PRO A 26 -7.08 17.71 17.92
CA PRO A 26 -8.40 17.10 17.88
C PRO A 26 -8.70 16.65 16.45
N LEU A 27 -9.10 15.38 16.28
CA LEU A 27 -9.47 14.86 14.97
C LEU A 27 -10.66 15.67 14.44
N GLU A 28 -10.44 16.35 13.33
CA GLU A 28 -11.50 17.08 12.65
C GLU A 28 -12.58 16.10 12.16
N LYS A 29 -13.85 16.52 12.22
CA LYS A 29 -14.95 15.66 11.78
C LYS A 29 -14.82 15.40 10.29
N SER A 30 -14.87 14.13 9.89
CA SER A 30 -14.85 13.74 8.48
C SER A 30 -16.04 14.31 7.71
N VAL A 31 -15.83 14.57 6.42
CA VAL A 31 -16.83 15.01 5.45
C VAL A 31 -17.11 13.85 4.49
N GLU A 32 -18.36 13.62 4.17
CA GLU A 32 -18.76 12.62 3.17
C GLU A 32 -18.41 13.14 1.76
N ASP A 33 -17.59 12.38 1.04
CA ASP A 33 -17.35 12.57 -0.38
C ASP A 33 -18.61 12.20 -1.17
N LYS A 34 -19.21 13.18 -1.85
CA LYS A 34 -20.49 12.98 -2.55
C LYS A 34 -20.41 11.99 -3.71
N SER A 35 -19.23 11.83 -4.30
CA SER A 35 -19.07 11.00 -5.49
C SER A 35 -19.01 9.50 -5.14
N THR A 36 -18.48 9.18 -3.96
CA THR A 36 -18.24 7.80 -3.51
C THR A 36 -19.04 7.39 -2.27
N GLY A 37 -19.57 8.34 -1.50
CA GLY A 37 -20.23 8.12 -0.21
C GLY A 37 -19.26 7.79 0.93
N LEU A 38 -17.94 7.95 0.72
CA LEU A 38 -16.92 7.69 1.72
C LEU A 38 -16.67 8.91 2.60
N ASN A 39 -16.50 8.70 3.91
CA ASN A 39 -16.13 9.78 4.82
C ASN A 39 -14.61 9.98 4.82
N VAL A 40 -14.16 11.20 4.50
CA VAL A 40 -12.74 11.58 4.43
C VAL A 40 -12.45 12.85 5.23
N PRO A 41 -11.19 13.10 5.62
CA PRO A 41 -10.83 14.36 6.28
C PRO A 41 -11.12 15.57 5.39
N PRO A 42 -11.36 16.77 5.95
CA PRO A 42 -11.56 17.97 5.16
C PRO A 42 -10.39 18.24 4.20
N GLY A 43 -10.71 18.59 2.96
CA GLY A 43 -9.73 18.83 1.89
C GLY A 43 -9.24 17.58 1.15
N PHE A 44 -9.70 16.38 1.52
CA PHE A 44 -9.45 15.15 0.76
C PHE A 44 -10.57 14.90 -0.24
N GLU A 45 -10.23 14.26 -1.36
CA GLU A 45 -11.15 13.82 -2.40
C GLU A 45 -11.00 12.32 -2.60
N VAL A 46 -12.08 11.66 -3.03
CA VAL A 46 -12.07 10.22 -3.35
C VAL A 46 -12.67 10.01 -4.72
N ASP A 47 -12.07 9.11 -5.49
CA ASP A 47 -12.56 8.74 -6.82
C ASP A 47 -12.63 7.21 -6.97
N LEU A 48 -13.69 6.73 -7.61
CA LEU A 48 -13.83 5.33 -7.97
C LEU A 48 -13.15 5.08 -9.32
N VAL A 49 -11.88 4.70 -9.27
CA VAL A 49 -11.08 4.42 -10.48
C VAL A 49 -11.66 3.26 -11.30
N TYR A 50 -11.88 2.11 -10.68
CA TYR A 50 -12.37 0.93 -11.39
C TYR A 50 -13.07 -0.04 -10.45
N LYS A 51 -14.25 -0.51 -10.87
CA LYS A 51 -14.94 -1.63 -10.23
C LYS A 51 -14.60 -2.90 -10.97
N VAL A 52 -13.77 -3.74 -10.35
CA VAL A 52 -13.27 -4.98 -10.94
C VAL A 52 -14.40 -5.89 -11.44
N ASP A 53 -14.35 -6.25 -12.72
CA ASP A 53 -15.21 -7.31 -13.26
C ASP A 53 -14.76 -8.67 -12.71
N LYS A 54 -15.48 -9.13 -11.68
CA LYS A 54 -15.19 -10.40 -10.98
C LYS A 54 -15.23 -11.62 -11.90
N ARG A 55 -15.96 -11.57 -13.02
CA ARG A 55 -16.03 -12.70 -13.95
C ARG A 55 -14.77 -12.82 -14.81
N LYS A 56 -14.13 -11.68 -15.12
CA LYS A 56 -12.91 -11.62 -15.94
C LYS A 56 -11.64 -11.68 -15.11
N TYR A 57 -11.57 -10.89 -14.02
CA TYR A 57 -10.33 -10.63 -13.28
C TYR A 57 -10.37 -11.12 -11.83
N GLY A 58 -11.47 -11.75 -11.41
CA GLY A 58 -11.62 -12.27 -10.05
C GLY A 58 -11.78 -11.17 -9.00
N SER A 59 -11.35 -11.46 -7.77
CA SER A 59 -11.42 -10.52 -6.64
C SER A 59 -10.01 -10.15 -6.22
N TRP A 60 -9.59 -8.92 -6.50
CA TRP A 60 -8.25 -8.47 -6.18
C TRP A 60 -8.08 -8.27 -4.67
N ILE A 61 -7.04 -8.87 -4.10
CA ILE A 61 -6.79 -8.89 -2.64
C ILE A 61 -5.44 -8.31 -2.23
N ALA A 62 -4.52 -8.12 -3.18
CA ALA A 62 -3.22 -7.50 -2.94
C ALA A 62 -2.87 -6.58 -4.10
N MET A 63 -2.13 -5.51 -3.80
CA MET A 63 -1.65 -4.57 -4.79
C MET A 63 -0.33 -3.92 -4.38
N THR A 64 0.47 -3.49 -5.35
CA THR A 64 1.64 -2.62 -5.16
C THR A 64 1.84 -1.74 -6.38
N PHE A 65 2.34 -0.52 -6.17
CA PHE A 65 2.83 0.30 -7.26
C PHE A 65 4.15 -0.24 -7.81
N ASP A 66 4.41 -0.04 -9.09
CA ASP A 66 5.74 -0.16 -9.69
C ASP A 66 6.42 1.22 -9.82
N ASP A 67 7.67 1.23 -10.30
CA ASP A 67 8.46 2.47 -10.45
C ASP A 67 7.89 3.43 -11.52
N LYS A 68 6.87 3.02 -12.29
CA LYS A 68 6.19 3.81 -13.31
C LYS A 68 4.81 4.31 -12.84
N GLY A 69 4.43 4.04 -11.59
CA GLY A 69 3.13 4.40 -11.03
C GLY A 69 1.97 3.51 -11.49
N ARG A 70 2.25 2.37 -12.12
CA ARG A 70 1.24 1.34 -12.44
C ARG A 70 0.99 0.48 -11.21
N LEU A 71 -0.20 -0.11 -11.10
CA LEU A 71 -0.48 -1.09 -10.05
C LEU A 71 -0.31 -2.51 -10.58
N ALA A 72 0.43 -3.35 -9.86
CA ALA A 72 0.32 -4.79 -9.94
C ALA A 72 -0.74 -5.25 -8.91
N VAL A 73 -1.69 -6.09 -9.32
CA VAL A 73 -2.83 -6.54 -8.51
C VAL A 73 -3.00 -8.05 -8.63
N SER A 74 -3.38 -8.76 -7.57
CA SER A 74 -3.59 -10.21 -7.61
C SER A 74 -4.98 -10.63 -7.18
N ASP A 75 -5.62 -11.49 -7.97
CA ASP A 75 -6.86 -12.16 -7.63
C ASP A 75 -6.67 -13.16 -6.48
N GLN A 76 -7.67 -13.29 -5.60
CA GLN A 76 -7.69 -14.31 -4.54
C GLN A 76 -7.72 -15.75 -5.06
N GLY A 77 -8.31 -15.97 -6.24
CA GLY A 77 -8.49 -17.27 -6.86
C GLY A 77 -7.48 -17.56 -7.96
N ARG A 78 -7.99 -17.95 -9.14
CA ARG A 78 -7.19 -18.44 -10.28
C ARG A 78 -7.23 -17.52 -11.50
N ALA A 79 -7.82 -16.33 -11.40
CA ALA A 79 -8.00 -15.43 -12.54
C ALA A 79 -6.65 -14.89 -13.03
N GLY A 80 -5.77 -14.49 -12.12
CA GLY A 80 -4.43 -14.03 -12.45
C GLY A 80 -3.88 -12.98 -11.51
N THR A 81 -2.65 -12.56 -11.81
CA THR A 81 -2.07 -11.31 -11.35
C THR A 81 -1.97 -10.40 -12.56
N PHE A 82 -2.31 -9.12 -12.40
CA PHE A 82 -2.48 -8.18 -13.50
C PHE A 82 -1.69 -6.89 -13.23
N SER A 83 -1.37 -6.17 -14.29
CA SER A 83 -0.87 -4.80 -14.25
C SER A 83 -1.93 -3.87 -14.83
N ILE A 84 -2.18 -2.75 -14.15
CA ILE A 84 -3.11 -1.70 -14.57
C ILE A 84 -2.41 -0.34 -14.53
N GLU A 85 -2.77 0.54 -15.47
CA GLU A 85 -2.40 1.94 -15.45
C GLU A 85 -3.50 2.73 -14.72
N ILE A 86 -3.13 3.56 -13.76
CA ILE A 86 -4.09 4.43 -13.07
C ILE A 86 -4.32 5.65 -13.96
N PRO A 87 -5.57 5.96 -14.35
CA PRO A 87 -5.89 7.16 -15.11
C PRO A 87 -5.59 8.41 -14.29
N LYS A 88 -5.47 9.56 -14.94
CA LYS A 88 -5.39 10.82 -14.19
C LYS A 88 -6.73 11.07 -13.48
N PRO A 89 -6.74 11.86 -12.38
CA PRO A 89 -7.99 12.22 -11.71
C PRO A 89 -9.03 12.77 -12.69
N GLY A 90 -10.24 12.20 -12.65
CA GLY A 90 -11.35 12.57 -13.55
C GLY A 90 -11.33 11.94 -14.95
N GLU A 91 -10.28 11.20 -15.33
CA GLU A 91 -10.25 10.42 -16.57
C GLU A 91 -10.86 9.02 -16.35
N ALA A 92 -11.57 8.51 -17.38
CA ALA A 92 -12.14 7.17 -17.32
C ALA A 92 -11.05 6.08 -17.38
N PHE A 93 -11.23 5.03 -16.57
CA PHE A 93 -10.37 3.85 -16.63
C PHE A 93 -10.61 3.03 -17.91
N ASP A 94 -9.53 2.70 -18.61
CA ASP A 94 -9.54 1.89 -19.83
C ASP A 94 -9.22 0.42 -19.52
N GLU A 95 -10.27 -0.40 -19.40
CA GLU A 95 -10.15 -1.83 -19.10
C GLU A 95 -9.34 -2.61 -20.15
N SER A 96 -9.25 -2.12 -21.39
CA SER A 96 -8.46 -2.78 -22.44
C SER A 96 -6.95 -2.78 -22.17
N LYS A 97 -6.48 -1.88 -21.29
CA LYS A 97 -5.08 -1.78 -20.88
C LYS A 97 -4.68 -2.71 -19.74
N ILE A 98 -5.62 -3.48 -19.18
CA ILE A 98 -5.31 -4.48 -18.15
C ILE A 98 -4.44 -5.58 -18.77
N LYS A 99 -3.23 -5.76 -18.26
CA LYS A 99 -2.27 -6.77 -18.74
C LYS A 99 -2.12 -7.89 -17.72
N LYS A 100 -2.27 -9.15 -18.14
CA LYS A 100 -1.98 -10.29 -17.26
C LYS A 100 -0.47 -10.49 -17.14
N LEU A 101 0.02 -10.60 -15.91
CA LEU A 101 1.43 -10.84 -15.61
C LEU A 101 1.73 -12.35 -15.62
N ASN A 102 2.97 -12.70 -15.95
CA ASN A 102 3.49 -14.07 -15.99
C ASN A 102 3.89 -14.61 -14.60
N VAL A 103 3.10 -14.30 -13.57
CA VAL A 103 3.27 -14.78 -12.20
C VAL A 103 1.98 -15.40 -11.68
N LYS A 104 2.06 -16.18 -10.60
CA LYS A 104 0.89 -16.85 -10.01
C LYS A 104 -0.12 -15.83 -9.47
N SER A 105 -1.40 -16.20 -9.49
CA SER A 105 -2.48 -15.53 -8.74
C SER A 105 -2.43 -15.91 -7.25
N SER A 106 -3.42 -15.48 -6.47
CA SER A 106 -3.49 -15.72 -5.02
C SER A 106 -2.28 -15.19 -4.26
N GLN A 107 -1.76 -14.04 -4.67
CA GLN A 107 -0.76 -13.31 -3.89
C GLN A 107 -1.50 -12.47 -2.85
N TRP A 108 -1.14 -12.65 -1.58
CA TRP A 108 -1.76 -12.01 -0.42
C TRP A 108 -0.96 -10.81 0.08
N GLY A 109 0.33 -10.74 -0.28
CA GLY A 109 1.18 -9.58 -0.08
C GLY A 109 2.05 -9.36 -1.30
N MET A 110 2.24 -8.10 -1.69
CA MET A 110 3.07 -7.73 -2.83
C MET A 110 3.89 -6.49 -2.51
N LEU A 111 5.12 -6.42 -3.00
CA LEU A 111 5.98 -5.26 -2.88
C LEU A 111 6.86 -5.15 -4.12
N HIS A 112 6.85 -3.98 -4.76
CA HIS A 112 7.86 -3.63 -5.74
C HIS A 112 9.03 -2.94 -5.04
N ALA A 113 10.22 -3.54 -5.11
CA ALA A 113 11.43 -2.96 -4.53
C ALA A 113 12.68 -3.58 -5.15
N PHE A 114 13.80 -2.84 -5.12
CA PHE A 114 15.11 -3.37 -5.50
C PHE A 114 15.14 -4.06 -6.88
N GLY A 115 14.38 -3.54 -7.85
CA GLY A 115 14.25 -4.12 -9.20
C GLY A 115 13.52 -5.46 -9.28
N HIS A 116 12.71 -5.80 -8.27
CA HIS A 116 11.93 -7.04 -8.21
C HIS A 116 10.50 -6.77 -7.76
N LEU A 117 9.58 -7.63 -8.22
CA LEU A 117 8.26 -7.80 -7.62
C LEU A 117 8.34 -8.95 -6.61
N TYR A 118 8.24 -8.64 -5.32
CA TYR A 118 8.10 -9.61 -4.24
C TYR A 118 6.63 -9.98 -4.08
N MET A 119 6.37 -11.27 -3.86
CA MET A 119 5.03 -11.85 -3.87
C MET A 119 4.93 -12.91 -2.77
N MET A 120 4.01 -12.69 -1.83
CA MET A 120 3.71 -13.61 -0.75
C MET A 120 2.39 -14.29 -1.06
N GLY A 121 2.45 -15.57 -1.41
CA GLY A 121 1.28 -16.45 -1.55
C GLY A 121 1.16 -17.35 -0.32
N ASN A 122 0.18 -18.25 -0.32
CA ASN A 122 -0.02 -19.18 0.79
C ASN A 122 1.27 -19.96 1.12
N ARG A 123 1.89 -19.66 2.27
CA ARG A 123 3.16 -20.25 2.74
C ARG A 123 4.27 -20.19 1.69
N SER A 124 4.39 -19.10 0.93
CA SER A 124 5.48 -18.99 -0.02
C SER A 124 5.79 -17.54 -0.34
N LEU A 125 7.01 -17.13 -0.04
CA LEU A 125 7.59 -15.88 -0.49
C LEU A 125 8.41 -16.13 -1.75
N ASN A 126 8.04 -15.43 -2.82
CA ASN A 126 8.72 -15.47 -4.11
C ASN A 126 9.08 -14.05 -4.55
N ARG A 127 9.95 -13.94 -5.55
CA ARG A 127 10.14 -12.69 -6.29
C ARG A 127 10.32 -12.94 -7.77
N ALA A 128 10.08 -11.93 -8.60
CA ALA A 128 10.42 -11.94 -10.00
C ALA A 128 11.18 -10.66 -10.35
N LYS A 129 12.30 -10.80 -11.07
CA LYS A 129 13.10 -9.65 -11.51
C LYS A 129 12.34 -8.82 -12.53
N VAL A 130 12.35 -7.50 -12.38
CA VAL A 130 11.81 -6.58 -13.37
C VAL A 130 12.84 -6.38 -14.47
N LEU A 131 12.46 -6.69 -15.70
CA LEU A 131 13.31 -6.56 -16.87
C LEU A 131 13.26 -5.12 -17.40
N ALA A 132 14.24 -4.75 -18.24
CA ALA A 132 14.33 -3.39 -18.79
C ALA A 132 13.09 -2.97 -19.61
N ASN A 133 12.41 -3.93 -20.25
CA ASN A 133 11.17 -3.70 -20.98
C ASN A 133 9.94 -3.57 -20.06
N GLY A 134 10.09 -3.81 -18.76
CA GLY A 134 9.01 -3.78 -17.75
C GLY A 134 8.29 -5.10 -17.55
N ASP A 135 8.70 -6.18 -18.24
CA ASP A 135 8.20 -7.53 -17.99
C ASP A 135 8.86 -8.14 -16.76
N LEU A 136 8.30 -9.25 -16.26
CA LEU A 136 8.87 -10.00 -15.16
C LEU A 136 9.65 -11.20 -15.68
N GLY A 137 10.86 -11.39 -15.15
CA GLY A 137 11.66 -12.59 -15.36
C GLY A 137 11.07 -13.82 -14.65
N PRO A 138 11.80 -14.94 -14.66
CA PRO A 138 11.41 -16.14 -13.93
C PRO A 138 11.16 -15.86 -12.45
N THR A 139 10.19 -16.57 -11.87
CA THR A 139 9.91 -16.48 -10.43
C THR A 139 10.94 -17.28 -9.64
N GLU A 140 11.54 -16.64 -8.64
CA GLU A 140 12.49 -17.20 -7.69
C GLU A 140 11.78 -17.43 -6.35
N PHE A 141 11.90 -18.64 -5.79
CA PHE A 141 11.45 -18.95 -4.44
C PHE A 141 12.47 -18.41 -3.43
N LEU A 142 11.98 -17.77 -2.36
CA LEU A 142 12.83 -17.21 -1.30
C LEU A 142 12.64 -17.93 0.03
N ALA A 143 11.40 -18.20 0.43
CA ALA A 143 11.06 -18.80 1.73
C ALA A 143 9.63 -19.38 1.77
N GLU A 144 9.35 -20.19 2.79
CA GLU A 144 8.03 -20.75 3.13
C GLU A 144 7.42 -20.06 4.36
#